data_AF-A0A803QNZ3-F1
#
_entry.id   AF-A0A803QNZ3-F1
#
_cell.length_a   1.000
_cell.length_b   1.000
_cell.length_c   1.000
_cell.angle_alpha   90.00
_cell.angle_beta   90.00
_cell.angle_gamma   90.00
#
_symmetry.space_group_name_H-M   'P 1'
#
loop_
_entity.id
_entity.type
_entity.pdbx_description
1 polymer ?
#
loop_
_entity_poly.entity_id
_entity_poly.type
_entity_poly.pdbx_seq_one_letter_code
_entity_poly.pdbx_strand_id
1 'polypeptide(L)'
;MGALNIFESSLRRGKFDESRKLPDGSLMEITKVYPLDAVFDDMESVPEDIKTNKRYSGSSKWTVQEVVECVKQDFGSIDILVHSLANGPEVSKPLLETSRNGYLAAISASSYSFISLLSHFVPIMNPGGASISLTYIASEKIIPGYGGGMSSAKAALESDTRVLAFEAGRKHKIRVNTISAGPLRSRAAKAIGFIDMMIDYSSANAPLQKELSAEEVGNAAAFLASPLASAITGAVVYVDNGLNAMGVGVDSPIFENLDIPKAAN
;
A
#
# COMPACT_ATOMS: atom_id res chain seq x y z
N MET A 1 -20.60 4.98 -12.91
CA MET A 1 -19.51 5.97 -13.07
C MET A 1 -18.23 5.26 -12.66
N GLY A 2 -17.23 5.15 -13.54
CA GLY A 2 -15.99 4.40 -13.25
C GLY A 2 -15.19 5.03 -12.11
N ALA A 3 -14.32 4.25 -11.45
CA ALA A 3 -13.50 4.70 -10.33
C ALA A 3 -12.63 5.92 -10.69
N LEU A 4 -12.07 5.95 -11.91
CA LEU A 4 -11.32 7.09 -12.44
C LEU A 4 -12.14 8.38 -12.44
N ASN A 5 -13.36 8.34 -12.98
CA ASN A 5 -14.25 9.52 -13.03
C ASN A 5 -14.59 10.05 -11.63
N ILE A 6 -14.72 9.16 -10.63
CA ILE A 6 -14.95 9.54 -9.24
C ILE A 6 -13.71 10.23 -8.66
N PHE A 7 -12.52 9.69 -8.91
CA PHE A 7 -11.26 10.29 -8.48
C PHE A 7 -11.07 11.68 -9.11
N GLU A 8 -11.14 11.79 -10.43
CA GLU A 8 -10.96 13.07 -11.13
C GLU A 8 -12.00 14.11 -10.74
N SER A 9 -13.27 13.70 -10.58
CA SER A 9 -14.32 14.60 -10.10
C SER A 9 -14.03 15.09 -8.69
N SER A 10 -13.51 14.23 -7.83
CA SER A 10 -13.12 14.61 -6.46
C SER A 10 -11.92 15.54 -6.46
N LEU A 11 -10.91 15.29 -7.31
CA LEU A 11 -9.74 16.14 -7.50
C LEU A 11 -10.14 17.52 -8.00
N ARG A 12 -10.94 17.60 -9.07
CA ARG A 12 -11.44 18.88 -9.64
C ARG A 12 -12.29 19.69 -8.64
N ARG A 13 -12.96 19.01 -7.71
CA ARG A 13 -13.77 19.65 -6.65
C ARG A 13 -12.96 20.01 -5.40
N GLY A 14 -11.64 19.88 -5.43
CA GLY A 14 -10.76 20.23 -4.32
C GLY A 14 -10.84 19.30 -3.10
N LYS A 15 -11.46 18.12 -3.23
CA LYS A 15 -11.63 17.19 -2.10
C LYS A 15 -10.30 16.61 -1.56
N PHE A 16 -9.20 16.82 -2.27
CA PHE A 16 -7.86 16.37 -1.91
C PHE A 16 -6.91 17.53 -1.60
N ASP A 17 -7.35 18.79 -1.65
CA ASP A 17 -6.44 19.94 -1.57
C ASP A 17 -5.66 19.99 -0.25
N GLU A 18 -6.31 19.68 0.88
CA GLU A 18 -5.61 19.57 2.17
C GLU A 18 -4.47 18.53 2.13
N SER A 19 -4.69 17.38 1.49
CA SER A 19 -3.65 16.34 1.34
C SER A 19 -2.60 16.67 0.28
N ARG A 20 -2.82 17.69 -0.54
CA ARG A 20 -1.85 18.17 -1.55
C ARG A 20 -1.12 19.42 -1.11
N LYS A 21 -1.46 20.02 0.02
CA LYS A 21 -0.85 21.27 0.48
C LYS A 21 0.61 21.03 0.85
N LEU A 22 1.51 21.77 0.22
CA LEU A 22 2.94 21.75 0.46
C LEU A 22 3.31 22.73 1.61
N PRO A 23 4.51 22.59 2.21
CA PRO A 23 4.94 23.46 3.31
C PRO A 23 4.99 24.96 2.98
N ASP A 24 5.20 25.30 1.71
CA ASP A 24 5.19 26.69 1.21
C ASP A 24 3.76 27.24 0.97
N GLY A 25 2.73 26.43 1.25
CA GLY A 25 1.32 26.78 1.06
C GLY A 25 0.79 26.55 -0.35
N SER A 26 1.63 26.14 -1.31
CA SER A 26 1.19 25.74 -2.65
C SER A 26 0.53 24.35 -2.64
N LEU A 27 -0.11 23.96 -3.75
CA LEU A 27 -0.69 22.63 -3.90
C LEU A 27 0.20 21.78 -4.83
N MET A 28 0.48 20.55 -4.41
CA MET A 28 1.08 19.52 -5.25
C MET A 28 0.23 19.33 -6.51
N GLU A 29 0.84 19.52 -7.67
CA GLU A 29 0.19 19.31 -8.95
C GLU A 29 0.17 17.81 -9.29
N ILE A 30 -1.00 17.31 -9.66
CA ILE A 30 -1.12 15.98 -10.28
C ILE A 30 -1.15 16.20 -11.78
N THR A 31 0.01 16.01 -12.42
CA THR A 31 0.20 16.31 -13.85
C THR A 31 -0.67 15.45 -14.77
N LYS A 32 -0.82 14.15 -14.44
CA LYS A 32 -1.65 13.22 -15.23
C LYS A 32 -2.14 12.06 -14.36
N VAL A 33 -3.31 11.53 -14.70
CA VAL A 33 -3.92 10.37 -14.05
C VAL A 33 -4.20 9.32 -15.14
N TYR A 34 -3.77 8.09 -14.91
CA TYR A 34 -4.02 6.97 -15.81
C TYR A 34 -5.00 5.98 -15.16
N PRO A 35 -5.96 5.40 -15.90
CA PRO A 35 -6.67 4.23 -15.42
C PRO A 35 -5.69 3.07 -15.28
N LEU A 36 -5.77 2.30 -14.21
CA LEU A 36 -4.92 1.12 -14.00
C LEU A 36 -5.73 0.02 -13.32
N ASP A 37 -5.70 -1.18 -13.88
CA ASP A 37 -6.05 -2.42 -13.18
C ASP A 37 -4.81 -3.31 -13.08
N ALA A 38 -4.17 -3.28 -11.91
CA ALA A 38 -2.89 -3.93 -11.68
C ALA A 38 -2.97 -5.47 -11.56
N VAL A 39 -4.14 -6.07 -11.82
CA VAL A 39 -4.33 -7.52 -11.90
C VAL A 39 -3.95 -8.06 -13.29
N PHE A 40 -3.94 -7.21 -14.32
CA PHE A 40 -3.72 -7.61 -15.71
C PHE A 40 -2.46 -6.95 -16.28
N ASP A 41 -1.51 -7.78 -16.69
CA ASP A 41 -0.22 -7.32 -17.25
C ASP A 41 -0.44 -6.73 -18.64
N ASP A 42 -1.22 -7.43 -19.47
CA ASP A 42 -1.52 -7.09 -20.86
C ASP A 42 -2.99 -7.43 -21.23
N MET A 43 -3.44 -6.97 -22.40
CA MET A 43 -4.82 -7.17 -22.87
C MET A 43 -5.14 -8.61 -23.29
N GLU A 44 -4.13 -9.44 -23.57
CA GLU A 44 -4.32 -10.86 -23.92
C GLU A 44 -4.67 -11.67 -22.67
N SER A 45 -4.12 -11.29 -21.51
CA SER A 45 -4.40 -11.88 -20.20
C SER A 45 -5.80 -11.57 -19.64
N VAL A 46 -6.51 -10.61 -20.24
CA VAL A 46 -7.82 -10.16 -19.77
C VAL A 46 -8.93 -11.12 -20.24
N PRO A 47 -9.74 -11.69 -19.34
CA PRO A 47 -10.92 -12.47 -19.72
C PRO A 47 -11.95 -11.65 -20.50
N GLU A 48 -12.67 -12.29 -21.44
CA GLU A 48 -13.56 -11.58 -22.37
C GLU A 48 -14.75 -10.90 -21.68
N ASP A 49 -15.25 -11.49 -20.59
CA ASP A 49 -16.28 -10.91 -19.73
C ASP A 49 -15.79 -9.68 -18.97
N ILE A 50 -14.49 -9.61 -18.67
CA ILE A 50 -13.84 -8.46 -18.06
C ILE A 50 -13.62 -7.34 -19.09
N LYS A 51 -13.20 -7.66 -20.32
CA LYS A 51 -13.04 -6.66 -21.41
C LYS A 51 -14.34 -5.90 -21.69
N THR A 52 -15.46 -6.60 -21.63
CA THR A 52 -16.80 -6.04 -21.89
C THR A 52 -17.46 -5.44 -20.64
N ASN A 53 -16.79 -5.49 -19.49
CA ASN A 53 -17.32 -4.98 -18.23
C ASN A 53 -17.51 -3.46 -18.27
N LYS A 54 -18.68 -2.98 -17.84
CA LYS A 54 -19.00 -1.55 -17.77
C LYS A 54 -18.03 -0.73 -16.90
N ARG A 55 -17.27 -1.37 -16.00
CA ARG A 55 -16.21 -0.72 -15.21
C ARG A 55 -15.15 -0.05 -16.09
N TYR A 56 -14.83 -0.64 -17.24
CA TYR A 56 -13.85 -0.09 -18.19
C TYR A 56 -14.50 0.77 -19.27
N SER A 57 -15.83 0.91 -19.26
CA SER A 57 -16.53 1.76 -20.21
C SER A 57 -16.07 3.21 -20.07
N GLY A 58 -15.47 3.74 -21.14
CA GLY A 58 -14.92 5.10 -21.19
C GLY A 58 -13.47 5.21 -20.69
N SER A 59 -12.80 4.10 -20.41
CA SER A 59 -11.36 4.04 -20.16
C SER A 59 -10.68 3.22 -21.25
N SER A 60 -9.46 3.60 -21.63
CA SER A 60 -8.58 2.82 -22.49
C SER A 60 -7.21 2.76 -21.85
N LYS A 61 -6.37 1.80 -22.25
CA LYS A 61 -4.98 1.69 -21.81
C LYS A 61 -4.84 1.58 -20.30
N TRP A 62 -5.39 0.51 -19.74
CA TRP A 62 -5.53 0.32 -18.29
C TRP A 62 -4.82 -0.93 -17.75
N THR A 63 -4.30 -1.79 -18.63
CA THR A 63 -3.39 -2.86 -18.23
C THR A 63 -2.03 -2.29 -17.84
N VAL A 64 -1.24 -3.04 -17.06
CA VAL A 64 0.06 -2.55 -16.56
C VAL A 64 0.98 -2.13 -17.72
N GLN A 65 1.09 -2.95 -18.76
CA GLN A 65 1.92 -2.67 -19.93
C GLN A 65 1.48 -1.37 -20.63
N GLU A 66 0.20 -1.21 -20.91
CA GLU A 66 -0.31 -0.04 -21.63
C GLU A 66 -0.10 1.26 -20.83
N VAL A 67 -0.24 1.22 -19.50
CA VAL A 67 0.00 2.38 -18.64
C VAL A 67 1.47 2.76 -18.64
N VAL A 68 2.39 1.79 -18.57
CA VAL A 68 3.83 2.03 -18.66
C VAL A 68 4.20 2.66 -20.00
N GLU A 69 3.64 2.16 -21.11
CA GLU A 69 3.84 2.74 -22.43
C GLU A 69 3.35 4.18 -22.51
N CYS A 70 2.20 4.49 -21.91
CA CYS A 70 1.71 5.87 -21.84
C CYS A 70 2.63 6.77 -21.01
N VAL A 71 3.05 6.33 -19.82
CA VAL A 71 3.98 7.11 -18.96
C VAL A 71 5.30 7.35 -19.69
N LYS A 72 5.84 6.33 -20.37
CA LYS A 72 7.04 6.47 -21.20
C LYS A 72 6.85 7.47 -22.34
N GLN A 73 5.70 7.44 -23.01
CA GLN A 73 5.40 8.38 -24.09
C GLN A 73 5.27 9.82 -23.59
N ASP A 74 4.62 10.01 -22.44
CA ASP A 74 4.32 11.33 -21.90
C ASP A 74 5.51 11.98 -21.17
N PHE A 75 6.32 11.17 -20.46
CA PHE A 75 7.36 11.66 -19.54
C PHE A 75 8.75 11.05 -19.77
N GLY A 76 8.87 10.01 -20.60
CA GLY A 76 10.13 9.31 -20.87
C GLY A 76 10.58 8.36 -19.76
N SER A 77 10.74 8.89 -18.54
CA SER A 77 11.27 8.16 -17.37
C SER A 77 10.59 8.59 -16.08
N ILE A 78 10.72 7.77 -15.04
CA ILE A 78 10.32 8.11 -13.66
C ILE A 78 11.46 7.81 -12.68
N ASP A 79 11.43 8.43 -11.50
CA ASP A 79 12.42 8.16 -10.43
C ASP A 79 11.85 7.25 -9.33
N ILE A 80 10.54 7.35 -9.08
CA ILE A 80 9.88 6.76 -7.91
C ILE A 80 8.64 5.98 -8.35
N LEU A 81 8.51 4.75 -7.87
CA LEU A 81 7.30 3.93 -8.00
C LEU A 81 6.71 3.66 -6.61
N VAL A 82 5.47 4.11 -6.36
CA VAL A 82 4.75 3.83 -5.11
C VAL A 82 3.61 2.86 -5.38
N HIS A 83 3.65 1.70 -4.73
CA HIS A 83 2.58 0.70 -4.73
C HIS A 83 1.72 0.86 -3.48
N SER A 84 0.53 1.43 -3.65
CA SER A 84 -0.42 1.68 -2.55
C SER A 84 -1.80 1.12 -2.90
N LEU A 85 -1.83 -0.15 -3.33
CA LEU A 85 -3.07 -0.86 -3.67
C LEU A 85 -3.12 -2.23 -3.00
N ALA A 86 -4.33 -2.68 -2.70
CA ALA A 86 -4.61 -4.02 -2.19
C ALA A 86 -6.09 -4.34 -2.46
N ASN A 87 -6.39 -5.61 -2.69
CA ASN A 87 -7.75 -6.09 -2.82
C ASN A 87 -7.81 -7.56 -2.38
N GLY A 88 -8.86 -7.91 -1.64
CA GLY A 88 -9.09 -9.26 -1.13
C GLY A 88 -10.59 -9.52 -1.03
N PRO A 89 -11.20 -10.29 -1.95
CA PRO A 89 -12.66 -10.41 -2.03
C PRO A 89 -13.28 -11.12 -0.82
N GLU A 90 -12.50 -11.93 -0.09
CA GLU A 90 -12.96 -12.71 1.06
C GLU A 90 -12.30 -12.26 2.38
N VAL A 91 -11.80 -11.01 2.45
CA VAL A 91 -10.98 -10.52 3.59
C VAL A 91 -11.66 -10.70 4.97
N SER A 92 -12.99 -10.71 5.04
CA SER A 92 -13.73 -10.91 6.29
C SER A 92 -13.81 -12.38 6.74
N LYS A 93 -13.42 -13.35 5.91
CA LYS A 93 -13.49 -14.78 6.23
C LYS A 93 -12.21 -15.27 6.89
N PRO A 94 -12.28 -16.15 7.90
CA PRO A 94 -11.10 -16.83 8.40
C PRO A 94 -10.47 -17.71 7.31
N LEU A 95 -9.17 -18.01 7.43
CA LEU A 95 -8.47 -18.83 6.43
C LEU A 95 -9.08 -20.22 6.24
N LEU A 96 -9.65 -20.82 7.29
CA LEU A 96 -10.32 -22.12 7.22
C LEU A 96 -11.57 -22.14 6.31
N GLU A 97 -12.15 -20.97 6.04
CA GLU A 97 -13.34 -20.80 5.20
C GLU A 97 -13.04 -20.07 3.88
N THR A 98 -11.78 -19.67 3.69
CA THR A 98 -11.36 -18.92 2.51
C THR A 98 -11.27 -19.88 1.32
N SER A 99 -11.96 -19.54 0.23
CA SER A 99 -11.86 -20.35 -0.99
C SER A 99 -10.49 -20.20 -1.65
N ARG A 100 -10.05 -21.21 -2.42
CA ARG A 100 -8.83 -21.11 -3.22
C ARG A 100 -8.85 -19.88 -4.15
N ASN A 101 -9.99 -19.61 -4.79
CA ASN A 101 -10.13 -18.50 -5.71
C ASN A 101 -10.03 -17.15 -4.99
N GLY A 102 -10.68 -17.01 -3.83
CA GLY A 102 -10.58 -15.80 -3.01
C GLY A 102 -9.16 -15.53 -2.52
N TYR A 103 -8.47 -16.58 -2.07
CA TYR A 103 -7.08 -16.51 -1.65
C TYR A 103 -6.16 -16.06 -2.80
N LEU A 104 -6.24 -16.73 -3.96
CA LEU A 104 -5.40 -16.40 -5.11
C LEU A 104 -5.70 -15.01 -5.67
N ALA A 105 -6.96 -14.56 -5.62
CA ALA A 105 -7.31 -13.18 -5.98
C ALA A 105 -6.64 -12.16 -5.05
N ALA A 106 -6.57 -12.44 -3.74
CA ALA A 106 -5.86 -11.59 -2.78
C ALA A 106 -4.35 -11.51 -3.07
N ILE A 107 -3.70 -12.66 -3.33
CA ILE A 107 -2.27 -12.72 -3.71
C ILE A 107 -2.02 -11.95 -5.02
N SER A 108 -2.83 -12.20 -6.05
CA SER A 108 -2.68 -11.56 -7.36
C SER A 108 -2.74 -10.04 -7.25
N ALA A 109 -3.79 -9.52 -6.60
CA ALA A 109 -4.00 -8.08 -6.53
C ALA A 109 -3.10 -7.38 -5.49
N SER A 110 -2.67 -8.05 -4.43
CA SER A 110 -2.00 -7.39 -3.29
C SER A 110 -0.52 -7.72 -3.12
N SER A 111 0.01 -8.69 -3.89
CA SER A 111 1.44 -9.06 -3.91
C SER A 111 1.98 -9.04 -5.33
N TYR A 112 1.42 -9.87 -6.22
CA TYR A 112 1.94 -10.03 -7.58
C TYR A 112 1.84 -8.73 -8.40
N SER A 113 0.81 -7.93 -8.17
CA SER A 113 0.68 -6.60 -8.76
C SER A 113 1.90 -5.69 -8.52
N PHE A 114 2.61 -5.85 -7.39
CA PHE A 114 3.87 -5.11 -7.16
C PHE A 114 5.01 -5.63 -8.02
N ILE A 115 5.15 -6.96 -8.15
CA ILE A 115 6.11 -7.60 -9.05
C ILE A 115 5.86 -7.12 -10.49
N SER A 116 4.60 -7.19 -10.95
CA SER A 116 4.21 -6.79 -12.29
C SER A 116 4.53 -5.32 -12.55
N LEU A 117 4.08 -4.41 -11.67
CA LEU A 117 4.34 -2.98 -11.82
C LEU A 117 5.84 -2.69 -11.85
N LEU A 118 6.62 -3.23 -10.91
CA LEU A 118 8.07 -2.98 -10.90
C LEU A 118 8.75 -3.56 -12.14
N SER A 119 8.41 -4.77 -12.57
CA SER A 119 8.98 -5.41 -13.76
C SER A 119 8.78 -4.57 -15.03
N HIS A 120 7.58 -3.99 -15.19
CA HIS A 120 7.27 -3.17 -16.35
C HIS A 120 7.80 -1.73 -16.25
N PHE A 121 7.82 -1.12 -15.06
CA PHE A 121 8.34 0.25 -14.89
C PHE A 121 9.86 0.33 -14.81
N VAL A 122 10.56 -0.70 -14.29
CA VAL A 122 12.02 -0.63 -14.07
C VAL A 122 12.85 -0.31 -15.33
N PRO A 123 12.47 -0.69 -16.57
CA PRO A 123 13.18 -0.27 -17.78
C PRO A 123 13.12 1.24 -18.08
N ILE A 124 12.15 1.96 -17.49
CA ILE A 124 12.00 3.42 -17.60
C ILE A 124 12.27 4.14 -16.27
N MET A 125 12.78 3.44 -15.25
CA MET A 125 13.22 4.05 -14.01
C MET A 125 14.66 4.55 -14.12
N ASN A 126 14.92 5.77 -13.65
CA ASN A 126 16.28 6.31 -13.60
C ASN A 126 17.13 5.58 -12.55
N PRO A 127 18.40 5.23 -12.86
CA PRO A 127 19.30 4.64 -11.87
C PRO A 127 19.46 5.54 -10.63
N GLY A 128 19.41 4.95 -9.43
CA GLY A 128 19.33 5.69 -8.17
C GLY A 128 17.90 5.95 -7.68
N GLY A 129 16.90 5.65 -8.51
CA GLY A 129 15.49 5.66 -8.14
C GLY A 129 15.10 4.60 -7.11
N ALA A 130 13.82 4.59 -6.72
CA ALA A 130 13.31 3.72 -5.67
C ALA A 130 11.87 3.29 -5.90
N SER A 131 11.52 2.10 -5.40
CA SER A 131 10.14 1.66 -5.26
C SER A 131 9.78 1.39 -3.80
N ILE A 132 8.54 1.71 -3.45
CA ILE A 132 7.98 1.57 -2.10
C ILE A 132 6.62 0.92 -2.19
N SER A 133 6.37 -0.09 -1.36
CA SER A 133 5.03 -0.66 -1.15
C SER A 133 4.56 -0.47 0.31
N LEU A 134 3.27 -0.73 0.57
CA LEU A 134 2.72 -0.78 1.92
C LEU A 134 2.34 -2.22 2.31
N THR A 135 2.83 -2.66 3.46
CA THR A 135 2.50 -3.93 4.12
C THR A 135 1.83 -3.71 5.48
N TYR A 136 1.49 -4.80 6.17
CA TYR A 136 0.85 -4.78 7.48
C TYR A 136 1.27 -5.98 8.32
N ILE A 137 1.41 -5.80 9.63
CA ILE A 137 1.93 -6.77 10.62
C ILE A 137 1.25 -8.15 10.62
N ALA A 138 0.07 -8.30 10.00
CA ALA A 138 -0.59 -9.59 9.81
C ALA A 138 0.22 -10.57 8.93
N SER A 139 1.25 -10.11 8.24
CA SER A 139 2.27 -10.94 7.57
C SER A 139 3.14 -11.74 8.55
N GLU A 140 3.37 -11.19 9.75
CA GLU A 140 4.34 -11.70 10.73
C GLU A 140 3.68 -12.23 11.99
N LYS A 141 2.52 -11.66 12.37
CA LYS A 141 1.77 -12.00 13.58
C LYS A 141 0.33 -12.35 13.24
N ILE A 142 -0.30 -13.12 14.13
CA ILE A 142 -1.71 -13.48 14.00
C ILE A 142 -2.57 -12.25 14.32
N ILE A 143 -3.29 -11.73 13.34
CA ILE A 143 -4.28 -10.65 13.51
C ILE A 143 -5.67 -11.18 13.12
N PRO A 144 -6.51 -11.55 14.10
CA PRO A 144 -7.89 -11.97 13.83
C PRO A 144 -8.67 -10.90 13.05
N GLY A 145 -9.48 -11.32 12.08
CA GLY A 145 -10.22 -10.39 11.20
C GLY A 145 -9.46 -9.92 9.96
N TYR A 146 -8.15 -10.16 9.87
CA TYR A 146 -7.35 -9.90 8.66
C TYR A 146 -7.26 -11.16 7.77
N GLY A 147 -8.42 -11.62 7.30
CA GLY A 147 -8.61 -12.93 6.68
C GLY A 147 -8.51 -12.95 5.15
N GLY A 148 -9.18 -13.92 4.52
CA GLY A 148 -9.30 -14.02 3.05
C GLY A 148 -7.99 -14.19 2.27
N GLY A 149 -6.90 -14.56 2.94
CA GLY A 149 -5.56 -14.62 2.35
C GLY A 149 -4.79 -13.30 2.35
N MET A 150 -5.33 -12.22 2.91
CA MET A 150 -4.63 -10.92 2.95
C MET A 150 -3.36 -10.96 3.79
N SER A 151 -3.35 -11.67 4.92
CA SER A 151 -2.13 -11.92 5.71
C SER A 151 -1.04 -12.59 4.88
N SER A 152 -1.40 -13.65 4.15
CA SER A 152 -0.49 -14.32 3.22
C SER A 152 0.00 -13.42 2.10
N ALA A 153 -0.86 -12.57 1.55
CA ALA A 153 -0.48 -11.62 0.51
C ALA A 153 0.56 -10.61 1.01
N LYS A 154 0.41 -10.11 2.24
CA LYS A 154 1.39 -9.21 2.85
C LYS A 154 2.72 -9.91 3.16
N ALA A 155 2.68 -11.16 3.63
CA ALA A 155 3.89 -11.97 3.80
C ALA A 155 4.63 -12.20 2.47
N ALA A 156 3.90 -12.51 1.38
CA ALA A 156 4.48 -12.63 0.05
C ALA A 156 5.11 -11.31 -0.43
N LEU A 157 4.38 -10.19 -0.29
CA LEU A 157 4.87 -8.85 -0.66
C LEU A 157 6.18 -8.48 0.04
N GLU A 158 6.31 -8.78 1.33
CA GLU A 158 7.55 -8.54 2.09
C GLU A 158 8.70 -9.44 1.65
N SER A 159 8.40 -10.71 1.32
CA SER A 159 9.38 -11.62 0.71
C SER A 159 9.87 -11.10 -0.64
N ASP A 160 8.94 -10.71 -1.51
CA ASP A 160 9.23 -10.22 -2.84
C ASP A 160 9.97 -8.89 -2.80
N THR A 161 9.70 -8.04 -1.81
CA THR A 161 10.48 -6.80 -1.56
C THR A 161 11.98 -7.10 -1.43
N ARG A 162 12.36 -8.14 -0.69
CA ARG A 162 13.77 -8.54 -0.51
C ARG A 162 14.38 -9.09 -1.80
N VAL A 163 13.64 -9.91 -2.53
CA VAL A 163 14.10 -10.51 -3.79
C VAL A 163 14.26 -9.44 -4.87
N LEU A 164 13.25 -8.60 -5.06
CA LEU A 164 13.26 -7.50 -6.03
C LEU A 164 14.33 -6.46 -5.71
N ALA A 165 14.61 -6.20 -4.42
CA ALA A 165 15.73 -5.33 -4.03
C ALA A 165 17.08 -5.85 -4.56
N PHE A 166 17.29 -7.16 -4.54
CA PHE A 166 18.49 -7.77 -5.10
C PHE A 166 18.50 -7.66 -6.64
N GLU A 167 17.42 -8.08 -7.29
CA GLU A 167 17.34 -8.12 -8.75
C GLU A 167 17.39 -6.73 -9.39
N ALA A 168 16.48 -5.83 -8.98
CA ALA A 168 16.41 -4.47 -9.49
C ALA A 168 17.62 -3.62 -9.03
N GLY A 169 18.14 -3.87 -7.82
CA GLY A 169 19.34 -3.21 -7.33
C GLY A 169 20.57 -3.54 -8.17
N ARG A 170 20.82 -4.82 -8.46
CA ARG A 170 21.97 -5.25 -9.26
C ARG A 170 21.85 -4.85 -10.72
N LYS A 171 20.66 -4.95 -11.31
CA LYS A 171 20.45 -4.74 -12.75
C LYS A 171 20.24 -3.26 -13.10
N HIS A 172 19.52 -2.51 -12.26
CA HIS A 172 19.06 -1.15 -12.58
C HIS A 172 19.46 -0.09 -11.55
N LYS A 173 20.15 -0.46 -10.46
CA LYS A 173 20.46 0.45 -9.33
C LYS A 173 19.21 1.07 -8.71
N ILE A 174 18.15 0.28 -8.59
CA ILE A 174 16.88 0.68 -7.96
C ILE A 174 16.79 0.09 -6.57
N ARG A 175 16.41 0.92 -5.59
CA ARG A 175 16.12 0.47 -4.22
C ARG A 175 14.67 0.04 -4.12
N VAL A 176 14.40 -0.99 -3.33
CA VAL A 176 13.05 -1.54 -3.15
C VAL A 176 12.80 -1.73 -1.67
N ASN A 177 11.82 -1.05 -1.09
CA ASN A 177 11.49 -1.15 0.33
C ASN A 177 9.97 -1.26 0.53
N THR A 178 9.54 -1.63 1.73
CA THR A 178 8.13 -1.63 2.10
C THR A 178 7.95 -1.03 3.49
N ILE A 179 6.80 -0.38 3.72
CA ILE A 179 6.43 0.19 5.02
C ILE A 179 5.34 -0.68 5.64
N SER A 180 5.61 -1.22 6.83
CA SER A 180 4.60 -1.87 7.66
C SER A 180 3.90 -0.78 8.49
N ALA A 181 2.78 -0.29 7.97
CA ALA A 181 2.06 0.82 8.59
C ALA A 181 1.08 0.33 9.67
N GLY A 182 0.88 1.16 10.69
CA GLY A 182 -0.20 0.96 11.66
C GLY A 182 -1.59 1.22 11.07
N PRO A 183 -2.66 1.00 11.87
CA PRO A 183 -4.03 1.20 11.40
C PRO A 183 -4.31 2.70 11.17
N LEU A 184 -4.92 3.02 10.02
CA LEU A 184 -5.25 4.39 9.62
C LEU A 184 -6.73 4.50 9.24
N ARG A 185 -7.39 5.53 9.77
CA ARG A 185 -8.81 5.84 9.50
C ARG A 185 -8.95 6.34 8.05
N SER A 186 -9.27 5.44 7.11
CA SER A 186 -9.52 5.79 5.69
C SER A 186 -11.01 5.79 5.33
N ARG A 187 -11.40 6.40 4.21
CA ARG A 187 -12.79 6.31 3.73
C ARG A 187 -13.22 4.88 3.39
N ALA A 188 -12.29 4.03 2.94
CA ALA A 188 -12.53 2.61 2.68
C ALA A 188 -12.69 1.82 3.99
N ALA A 189 -12.06 2.28 5.08
CA ALA A 189 -12.13 1.65 6.39
C ALA A 189 -13.52 1.73 7.05
N LYS A 190 -14.31 2.77 6.74
CA LYS A 190 -15.67 2.94 7.30
C LYS A 190 -16.65 1.80 6.99
N ALA A 191 -16.36 0.96 5.99
CA ALA A 191 -17.20 -0.17 5.65
C ALA A 191 -16.99 -1.40 6.57
N ILE A 192 -15.91 -1.42 7.36
CA ILE A 192 -15.48 -2.58 8.14
C ILE A 192 -15.08 -2.10 9.55
N GLY A 193 -15.91 -2.35 10.57
CA GLY A 193 -15.67 -1.94 11.96
C GLY A 193 -14.38 -2.49 12.59
N PHE A 194 -13.69 -3.40 11.91
CA PHE A 194 -12.36 -3.90 12.25
C PHE A 194 -11.32 -2.79 12.40
N ILE A 195 -11.31 -1.77 11.52
CA ILE A 195 -10.23 -0.77 11.53
C ILE A 195 -10.36 0.19 12.70
N ASP A 196 -11.58 0.63 13.05
CA ASP A 196 -11.78 1.49 14.22
C ASP A 196 -11.35 0.76 15.50
N MET A 197 -11.68 -0.53 15.63
CA MET A 197 -11.20 -1.37 16.74
C MET A 197 -9.66 -1.45 16.80
N MET A 198 -8.99 -1.61 15.66
CA MET A 198 -7.53 -1.66 15.63
C MET A 198 -6.88 -0.31 15.96
N ILE A 199 -7.52 0.81 15.62
CA ILE A 199 -7.05 2.16 16.01
C ILE A 199 -7.13 2.32 17.53
N ASP A 200 -8.24 1.93 18.14
CA ASP A 200 -8.43 1.99 19.59
C ASP A 200 -7.42 1.07 20.29
N TYR A 201 -7.24 -0.15 19.80
CA TYR A 201 -6.24 -1.10 20.30
C TYR A 201 -4.82 -0.52 20.20
N SER A 202 -4.45 0.04 19.04
CA SER A 202 -3.14 0.67 18.86
C SER A 202 -2.94 1.84 19.80
N SER A 203 -3.94 2.70 19.97
CA SER A 203 -3.83 3.89 20.82
C SER A 203 -3.67 3.53 22.30
N ALA A 204 -4.34 2.46 22.74
CA ALA A 204 -4.21 1.96 24.11
C ALA A 204 -2.89 1.23 24.37
N ASN A 205 -2.33 0.56 23.36
CA ASN A 205 -1.28 -0.43 23.58
C ASN A 205 0.09 -0.10 22.96
N ALA A 206 0.20 0.88 22.07
CA ALA A 206 1.48 1.26 21.49
C ALA A 206 2.39 2.02 22.47
N PRO A 207 3.72 1.93 22.33
CA PRO A 207 4.66 2.76 23.08
C PRO A 207 4.39 4.27 22.93
N LEU A 208 4.07 4.72 21.72
CA LEU A 208 3.60 6.08 21.46
C LEU A 208 2.06 6.09 21.48
N GLN A 209 1.46 6.51 22.59
CA GLN A 209 0.00 6.58 22.79
C GLN A 209 -0.63 7.75 22.00
N LYS A 210 -0.76 7.58 20.69
CA LYS A 210 -1.38 8.55 19.77
C LYS A 210 -1.95 7.85 18.55
N GLU A 211 -2.86 8.51 17.84
CA GLU A 211 -3.26 8.06 16.51
C GLU A 211 -2.09 8.22 15.50
N LEU A 212 -2.01 7.30 14.55
CA LEU A 212 -1.10 7.39 13.40
C LEU A 212 -1.71 8.32 12.34
N SER A 213 -0.93 9.26 11.82
CA SER A 213 -1.38 10.13 10.72
C SER A 213 -0.89 9.62 9.36
N ALA A 214 -1.63 9.96 8.29
CA ALA A 214 -1.19 9.67 6.92
C ALA A 214 0.12 10.39 6.56
N GLU A 215 0.35 11.57 7.17
CA GLU A 215 1.56 12.36 6.99
C GLU A 215 2.80 11.63 7.53
N GLU A 216 2.70 10.92 8.66
CA GLU A 216 3.82 10.15 9.21
C GLU A 216 4.26 9.03 8.27
N VAL A 217 3.30 8.30 7.68
CA VAL A 217 3.57 7.29 6.67
C VAL A 217 4.14 7.93 5.39
N GLY A 218 3.58 9.06 4.97
CA GLY A 218 4.05 9.82 3.80
C GLY A 218 5.48 10.33 3.96
N ASN A 219 5.84 10.87 5.13
CA ASN A 219 7.18 11.34 5.45
C ASN A 219 8.20 10.19 5.43
N ALA A 220 7.85 9.03 5.99
CA ALA A 220 8.68 7.84 5.92
C ALA A 220 8.87 7.37 4.47
N ALA A 221 7.81 7.36 3.66
CA ALA A 221 7.90 7.03 2.24
C ALA A 221 8.79 8.01 1.46
N ALA A 222 8.63 9.32 1.70
CA ALA A 222 9.47 10.35 1.07
C ALA A 222 10.96 10.17 1.43
N PHE A 223 11.27 9.93 2.71
CA PHE A 223 12.62 9.61 3.14
C PHE A 223 13.17 8.37 2.42
N LEU A 224 12.42 7.26 2.42
CA LEU A 224 12.81 6.01 1.77
C LEU A 224 12.96 6.14 0.25
N ALA A 225 12.21 7.02 -0.40
CA ALA A 225 12.32 7.29 -1.83
C ALA A 225 13.53 8.17 -2.16
N SER A 226 13.95 9.04 -1.23
CA SER A 226 15.00 10.02 -1.45
C SER A 226 16.42 9.44 -1.47
N PRO A 227 17.42 10.19 -1.98
CA PRO A 227 18.84 9.82 -1.88
C PRO A 227 19.37 9.69 -0.44
N LEU A 228 18.68 10.25 0.57
CA LEU A 228 19.07 10.12 1.98
C LEU A 228 19.02 8.65 2.44
N ALA A 229 18.15 7.84 1.82
CA ALA A 229 18.02 6.41 2.07
C ALA A 229 18.85 5.56 1.08
N SER A 230 19.91 6.12 0.48
CA SER A 230 20.74 5.44 -0.53
C SER A 230 21.36 4.11 -0.07
N ALA A 231 21.52 3.91 1.24
CA ALA A 231 22.01 2.67 1.84
C ALA A 231 20.90 1.72 2.34
N ILE A 232 19.62 2.00 2.07
CA ILE A 232 18.47 1.24 2.56
C ILE A 232 17.72 0.60 1.37
N THR A 233 17.77 -0.72 1.27
CA THR A 233 17.03 -1.51 0.28
C THR A 233 16.72 -2.90 0.84
N GLY A 234 15.63 -3.53 0.38
CA GLY A 234 15.13 -4.81 0.87
C GLY A 234 14.54 -4.74 2.29
N ALA A 235 14.28 -3.55 2.81
CA ALA A 235 13.84 -3.35 4.19
C ALA A 235 12.32 -3.31 4.32
N VAL A 236 11.85 -3.83 5.46
CA VAL A 236 10.51 -3.58 6.01
C VAL A 236 10.68 -2.54 7.11
N VAL A 237 10.07 -1.37 6.96
CA VAL A 237 10.16 -0.27 7.95
C VAL A 237 8.82 -0.12 8.65
N TYR A 238 8.79 -0.27 9.97
CA TYR A 238 7.57 -0.10 10.75
C TYR A 238 7.27 1.37 11.00
N VAL A 239 6.05 1.79 10.67
CA VAL A 239 5.52 3.13 10.92
C VAL A 239 4.15 2.97 11.58
N ASP A 240 4.17 2.57 12.85
CA ASP A 240 3.02 2.02 13.57
C ASP A 240 3.00 2.41 15.06
N ASN A 241 3.62 3.55 15.40
CA ASN A 241 3.79 4.02 16.78
C ASN A 241 4.56 3.04 17.69
N GLY A 242 5.26 2.06 17.11
CA GLY A 242 6.03 1.05 17.83
C GLY A 242 5.20 -0.14 18.30
N LEU A 243 3.94 -0.27 17.85
CA LEU A 243 3.06 -1.36 18.29
C LEU A 243 3.66 -2.75 18.00
N ASN A 244 4.34 -2.92 16.87
CA ASN A 244 5.02 -4.17 16.52
C ASN A 244 6.02 -4.66 17.59
N ALA A 245 6.63 -3.75 18.35
CA ALA A 245 7.64 -4.07 19.36
C ALA A 245 7.04 -4.58 20.68
N MET A 246 5.73 -4.37 20.89
CA MET A 246 5.06 -4.80 22.11
C MET A 246 4.88 -6.32 22.15
N GLY A 247 5.13 -6.91 23.33
CA GLY A 247 4.91 -8.34 23.60
C GLY A 247 3.54 -8.64 24.21
N VAL A 248 2.87 -7.64 24.79
CA VAL A 248 1.57 -7.75 25.46
C VAL A 248 0.75 -6.48 25.22
N GLY A 249 -0.58 -6.62 25.25
CA GLY A 249 -1.48 -5.48 25.40
C GLY A 249 -1.52 -5.03 26.86
N VAL A 250 -1.16 -3.77 27.11
CA VAL A 250 -1.12 -3.17 28.45
C VAL A 250 -2.52 -2.88 29.00
N ASP A 251 -3.53 -2.85 28.15
CA ASP A 251 -4.94 -2.73 28.51
C ASP A 251 -5.58 -4.04 29.02
N SER A 252 -4.83 -5.14 29.02
CA SER A 252 -5.31 -6.41 29.57
C SER A 252 -5.62 -6.25 31.07
N PRO A 253 -6.78 -6.74 31.56
CA PRO A 253 -7.13 -6.65 32.98
C PRO A 253 -6.13 -7.32 33.93
N ILE A 254 -5.30 -8.24 33.43
CA ILE A 254 -4.25 -8.90 34.22
C ILE A 254 -3.19 -7.89 34.70
N PHE A 255 -2.99 -6.79 33.98
CA PHE A 255 -2.03 -5.74 34.31
C PHE A 255 -2.64 -4.54 35.04
N GLU A 256 -3.89 -4.61 35.51
CA GLU A 256 -4.56 -3.48 36.16
C GLU A 256 -3.78 -2.92 37.37
N ASN A 257 -3.04 -3.78 38.08
CA ASN A 257 -2.23 -3.40 39.24
C ASN A 257 -0.76 -3.08 38.90
N LEU A 258 -0.36 -3.14 37.62
CA LEU A 258 0.98 -2.76 37.18
C LEU A 258 1.01 -1.24 36.94
N ASP A 259 2.02 -0.56 37.48
CA ASP A 259 2.21 0.88 37.27
C ASP A 259 2.78 1.14 35.87
N ILE A 260 1.88 1.12 34.86
CA ILE A 260 2.22 1.40 33.47
C ILE A 260 2.07 2.90 33.22
N PRO A 261 3.14 3.58 32.75
CA PRO A 261 3.06 5.00 32.41
C PRO A 261 1.95 5.26 31.37
N LYS A 262 1.07 6.20 31.70
CA LYS A 262 0.03 6.69 30.78
C LYS A 262 0.46 8.04 30.22
N ALA A 263 0.06 8.34 28.99
CA ALA A 263 0.23 9.69 28.45
C ALA A 263 -0.43 10.69 29.41
N ALA A 264 0.28 11.80 29.68
CA ALA A 264 -0.33 12.92 30.37
C ALA A 264 -1.45 13.48 29.49
N ASN A 265 -2.65 13.63 30.05
CA ASN A 265 -3.77 14.29 29.38
C ASN A 265 -3.45 15.73 29.00
#